data_AF-A0A2V8BDJ8-F1
#
_entry.id   AF-A0A2V8BDJ8-F1
#
_cell.length_a   1.000
_cell.length_b   1.000
_cell.length_c   1.000
_cell.angle_alpha   90.00
_cell.angle_beta   90.00
_cell.angle_gamma   90.00
#
_symmetry.space_group_name_H-M   'P 1'
#
loop_
_entity.id
_entity.type
_entity.pdbx_description
1 polymer ?
#
loop_
_entity_poly.entity_id
_entity_poly.type
_entity_poly.pdbx_seq_one_letter_code
_entity_poly.pdbx_strand_id
1 'polypeptide(L)'
;MQAVRVADVKVLDAAVERLTGEVRARGSVTGTGPVFVVNHNADIALATLRYRLKDASFDAAEEPFEAAGQKFNRGSFVIRNVSAEDLLKAATDLGLRVDAMSAAPSVKTHPVRAPRVALLHTWLTTQTEGWWRQAFDIAKVPYAYISTQQNAKDDSLNAKYDVIVFPPVGRGPEAIVNGMPMWGNALPWKKTTETPNLGSEDQTDDMRPGLGWNGVAHLQDFVRQGGLFLTVMDTADLAVSSGFTPGLTVAQRQRLRIVGSVVRSRTIDATSPIAYGYTDNLALWCDNGPIFNISS
;
A
#
# COMPACT_ATOMS: atom_id res chain seq x y z
N MET A 1 -14.44 -1.53 18.74
CA MET A 1 -15.75 -1.34 18.09
C MET A 1 -16.49 -2.66 18.15
N GLN A 2 -17.72 -2.71 18.64
CA GLN A 2 -18.51 -3.93 18.75
C GLN A 2 -19.60 -3.91 17.68
N ALA A 3 -19.55 -4.83 16.71
CA ALA A 3 -20.64 -5.03 15.77
C ALA A 3 -21.65 -5.98 16.42
N VAL A 4 -22.90 -5.52 16.57
CA VAL A 4 -23.99 -6.33 17.12
C VAL A 4 -25.01 -6.57 16.02
N ARG A 5 -25.42 -7.82 15.85
CA ARG A 5 -26.51 -8.15 14.91
C ARG A 5 -27.80 -7.54 15.44
N VAL A 6 -28.35 -6.57 14.72
CA VAL A 6 -29.68 -6.01 14.99
C VAL A 6 -30.67 -6.72 14.08
N ALA A 7 -31.53 -7.56 14.67
CA ALA A 7 -32.60 -8.27 13.96
C ALA A 7 -33.96 -7.57 14.09
N ASP A 8 -34.07 -6.59 14.99
CA ASP A 8 -35.30 -5.82 15.19
C ASP A 8 -35.46 -4.77 14.07
N VAL A 9 -36.49 -4.94 13.24
CA VAL A 9 -36.80 -4.05 12.12
C VAL A 9 -37.22 -2.65 12.56
N LYS A 10 -37.64 -2.45 13.82
CA LYS A 10 -37.96 -1.13 14.37
C LYS A 10 -36.79 -0.16 14.36
N VAL A 11 -35.56 -0.66 14.21
CA VAL A 11 -34.38 0.20 14.02
C VAL A 11 -34.53 1.12 12.79
N LEU A 12 -35.35 0.72 11.81
CA LEU A 12 -35.64 1.52 10.61
C LEU A 12 -36.61 2.67 10.89
N ASP A 13 -37.36 2.62 12.00
CA ASP A 13 -38.26 3.70 12.43
C ASP A 13 -37.53 4.80 13.21
N ALA A 14 -36.23 4.60 13.51
CA ALA A 14 -35.42 5.60 14.18
C ALA A 14 -35.36 6.87 13.32
N ALA A 15 -35.63 8.03 13.93
CA ALA A 15 -35.48 9.31 13.26
C ALA A 15 -34.03 9.46 12.80
N VAL A 16 -33.82 9.45 11.48
CA VAL A 16 -32.52 9.68 10.85
C VAL A 16 -32.48 11.08 10.27
N GLU A 17 -31.40 11.80 10.55
CA GLU A 17 -31.13 13.08 9.93
C GLU A 17 -30.30 12.86 8.66
N ARG A 18 -30.70 13.49 7.55
CA ARG A 18 -29.89 13.49 6.34
C ARG A 18 -28.62 14.29 6.60
N LEU A 19 -27.49 13.61 6.54
CA LEU A 19 -26.19 14.27 6.48
C LEU A 19 -26.07 15.05 5.17
N THR A 20 -25.90 16.36 5.26
CA THR A 20 -25.76 17.27 4.12
C THR A 20 -24.30 17.52 3.72
N GLY A 21 -23.36 16.97 4.49
CA GLY A 21 -21.92 17.07 4.23
C GLY A 21 -21.15 15.83 4.69
N GLU A 22 -19.84 15.85 4.49
CA GLU A 22 -18.96 14.77 4.91
C GLU A 22 -18.90 14.65 6.44
N VAL A 23 -19.03 13.43 6.95
CA VAL A 23 -18.76 13.13 8.35
C VAL A 23 -17.25 13.08 8.54
N ARG A 24 -16.71 14.00 9.35
CA ARG A 24 -15.29 14.06 9.65
C ARG A 24 -15.04 13.69 11.11
N ALA A 25 -14.04 12.84 11.33
CA ALA A 25 -13.50 12.64 12.66
C ALA A 25 -12.89 13.96 13.15
N ARG A 26 -13.03 14.26 14.45
CA ARG A 26 -12.46 15.47 15.04
C ARG A 26 -10.97 15.26 15.26
N GLY A 27 -10.14 15.96 14.51
CA GLY A 27 -8.72 16.07 14.77
C GLY A 27 -8.41 17.14 15.81
N SER A 28 -7.29 16.99 16.51
CA SER A 28 -6.87 17.92 17.57
C SER A 28 -5.38 17.81 17.86
N VAL A 29 -4.81 18.90 18.36
CA VAL A 29 -3.50 18.90 19.02
C VAL A 29 -3.70 19.26 20.49
N THR A 30 -3.23 18.42 21.40
CA THR A 30 -3.28 18.63 22.86
C THR A 30 -1.88 18.85 23.41
N GLY A 31 -1.72 19.69 24.44
CA GLY A 31 -0.42 19.98 25.04
C GLY A 31 0.37 21.07 24.31
N THR A 32 1.65 21.24 24.68
CA THR A 32 2.55 22.25 24.11
C THR A 32 3.97 21.70 24.02
N GLY A 33 4.71 22.11 22.99
CA GLY A 33 6.12 21.75 22.80
C GLY A 33 6.47 21.46 21.35
N PRO A 34 7.77 21.22 21.06
CA PRO A 34 8.27 21.05 19.69
C PRO A 34 8.19 19.61 19.16
N VAL A 35 7.81 18.65 20.00
CA VAL A 35 7.68 17.23 19.62
C VAL A 35 6.22 16.86 19.62
N PHE A 36 5.78 16.14 18.58
CA PHE A 36 4.39 15.73 18.46
C PHE A 36 4.27 14.23 18.31
N VAL A 37 3.32 13.62 19.00
CA VAL A 37 3.13 12.19 19.02
C VAL A 37 1.75 11.83 18.49
N VAL A 38 1.70 10.87 17.56
CA VAL A 38 0.44 10.35 16.99
C VAL A 38 0.39 8.85 17.22
N ASN A 39 -0.65 8.37 17.90
CA ASN A 39 -0.81 6.95 18.18
C ASN A 39 -1.04 6.14 16.89
N HIS A 40 -0.28 5.07 16.69
CA HIS A 40 -0.45 4.22 15.51
C HIS A 40 -1.58 3.20 15.72
N ASN A 41 -2.65 3.34 14.94
CA ASN A 41 -3.86 2.53 14.99
C ASN A 41 -4.20 1.87 13.65
N ALA A 42 -3.21 1.77 12.75
CA ALA A 42 -3.35 1.28 11.38
C ALA A 42 -4.34 2.06 10.50
N ASP A 43 -4.61 3.33 10.85
CA ASP A 43 -5.42 4.23 10.03
C ASP A 43 -4.64 4.72 8.81
N ILE A 44 -5.28 4.69 7.64
CA ILE A 44 -4.71 5.18 6.38
C ILE A 44 -4.33 6.67 6.44
N ALA A 45 -4.99 7.45 7.30
CA ALA A 45 -4.68 8.85 7.53
C ALA A 45 -3.24 9.07 8.02
N LEU A 46 -2.63 8.08 8.66
CA LEU A 46 -1.22 8.13 9.09
C LEU A 46 -0.27 8.18 7.88
N ALA A 47 -0.54 7.40 6.84
CA ALA A 47 0.23 7.46 5.59
C ALA A 47 0.06 8.83 4.92
N THR A 48 -1.18 9.33 4.84
CA THR A 48 -1.48 10.67 4.31
C THR A 48 -0.74 11.77 5.08
N LEU A 49 -0.71 11.69 6.41
CA LEU A 49 0.00 12.65 7.27
C LEU A 49 1.49 12.68 6.93
N ARG A 50 2.11 11.50 6.79
CA ARG A 50 3.54 11.38 6.48
C ARG A 50 3.91 12.05 5.15
N TYR A 51 3.12 11.87 4.10
CA TYR A 51 3.38 12.49 2.80
C TYR A 51 3.00 13.96 2.74
N ARG A 52 1.99 14.40 3.51
CA ARG A 52 1.58 15.80 3.59
C ARG A 52 2.64 16.68 4.26
N LEU A 53 3.26 16.19 5.33
CA LEU A 53 4.30 16.91 6.08
C LEU A 53 5.70 16.53 5.58
N LYS A 54 5.99 16.84 4.32
CA LYS A 54 7.19 16.39 3.59
C LYS A 54 8.52 16.75 4.28
N ASP A 55 8.60 17.93 4.90
CA ASP A 55 9.83 18.48 5.50
C ASP A 55 9.98 18.11 6.99
N ALA A 56 8.92 17.55 7.59
CA ALA A 56 8.94 17.11 8.97
C ALA A 56 9.72 15.81 9.14
N SER A 57 10.35 15.65 10.29
CA SER A 57 11.02 14.40 10.67
C SER A 57 10.01 13.47 11.34
N PHE A 58 9.89 12.25 10.83
CA PHE A 58 9.05 11.20 11.41
C PHE A 58 9.92 10.03 11.83
N ASP A 59 9.73 9.59 13.07
CA ASP A 59 10.16 8.28 13.53
C ASP A 59 8.97 7.48 14.04
N ALA A 60 9.04 6.15 13.96
CA ALA A 60 8.06 5.24 14.53
C ALA A 60 8.64 4.57 15.77
N ALA A 61 7.88 4.54 16.86
CA ALA A 61 8.27 3.84 18.07
C ALA A 61 8.33 2.32 17.82
N GLU A 62 9.42 1.68 18.24
CA GLU A 62 9.57 0.23 18.13
C GLU A 62 8.87 -0.52 19.26
N GLU A 63 8.52 0.15 20.35
CA GLU A 63 7.84 -0.45 21.50
C GLU A 63 6.67 0.45 21.95
N PRO A 64 5.64 -0.10 22.61
CA PRO A 64 4.62 0.72 23.25
C PRO A 64 5.24 1.57 24.37
N PHE A 65 4.69 2.74 24.62
CA PHE A 65 5.18 3.65 25.67
C PHE A 65 4.04 4.48 26.25
N GLU A 66 4.30 5.11 27.39
CA GLU A 66 3.40 6.07 28.03
C GLU A 66 4.07 7.44 28.10
N ALA A 67 3.32 8.49 27.77
CA ALA A 67 3.80 9.87 27.83
C ALA A 67 2.61 10.82 28.01
N ALA A 68 2.78 11.88 28.81
CA ALA A 68 1.72 12.85 29.11
C ALA A 68 0.38 12.23 29.59
N GLY A 69 0.45 11.08 30.28
CA GLY A 69 -0.74 10.36 30.76
C GLY A 69 -1.51 9.59 29.66
N GLN A 70 -0.97 9.52 28.45
CA GLN A 70 -1.53 8.74 27.33
C GLN A 70 -0.69 7.49 27.05
N LYS A 71 -1.33 6.45 26.51
CA LYS A 71 -0.68 5.22 26.05
C LYS A 71 -0.56 5.24 24.54
N PHE A 72 0.62 4.90 24.05
CA PHE A 72 0.96 4.86 22.63
C PHE A 72 1.37 3.45 22.21
N ASN A 73 0.84 2.99 21.09
CA ASN A 73 1.12 1.69 20.51
C ASN A 73 2.51 1.66 19.88
N ARG A 74 3.00 0.44 19.63
CA ARG A 74 4.09 0.22 18.67
C ARG A 74 3.73 0.84 17.32
N GLY A 75 4.68 1.55 16.72
CA GLY A 75 4.54 2.29 15.47
C GLY A 75 4.11 3.74 15.62
N SER A 76 3.73 4.19 16.83
CA SER A 76 3.33 5.58 17.07
C SER A 76 4.38 6.55 16.54
N PHE A 77 3.92 7.56 15.80
CA PHE A 77 4.82 8.53 15.19
C PHE A 77 5.30 9.52 16.23
N VAL A 78 6.61 9.80 16.19
CA VAL A 78 7.26 10.91 16.87
C VAL A 78 7.70 11.89 15.79
N ILE A 79 7.01 13.04 15.73
CA ILE A 79 7.11 14.04 14.68
C ILE A 79 7.83 15.27 15.23
N ARG A 80 8.81 15.75 14.47
CA ARG A 80 9.64 16.93 14.78
C ARG A 80 9.80 17.80 13.54
N ASN A 81 10.36 18.99 13.70
CA ASN A 81 10.65 19.93 12.60
C ASN A 81 9.39 20.32 11.80
N VAL A 82 8.30 20.59 12.50
CA VAL A 82 7.04 21.09 11.94
C VAL A 82 6.46 22.15 12.88
N SER A 83 5.80 23.17 12.33
CA SER A 83 5.11 24.16 13.14
C SER A 83 3.86 23.54 13.80
N ALA A 84 3.49 24.04 14.98
CA ALA A 84 2.25 23.61 15.63
C ALA A 84 1.01 23.93 14.79
N GLU A 85 1.04 25.02 14.02
CA GLU A 85 -0.03 25.44 13.13
C GLU A 85 -0.22 24.46 11.97
N ASP A 86 0.86 24.11 11.26
CA ASP A 86 0.81 23.17 10.13
C ASP A 86 0.34 21.79 10.59
N LEU A 87 0.82 21.34 11.75
CA LEU A 87 0.41 20.06 12.30
C LEU A 87 -1.04 20.08 12.77
N LEU A 88 -1.51 21.15 13.42
CA LEU A 88 -2.90 21.30 13.82
C LEU A 88 -3.84 21.28 12.61
N LYS A 89 -3.47 21.96 11.53
CA LYS A 89 -4.21 21.95 10.27
C LYS A 89 -4.27 20.53 9.69
N ALA A 90 -3.13 19.86 9.57
CA ALA A 90 -3.07 18.49 9.06
C ALA A 90 -3.87 17.51 9.94
N ALA A 91 -3.75 17.60 11.26
CA ALA A 91 -4.46 16.78 12.21
C ALA A 91 -5.97 16.97 12.11
N THR A 92 -6.43 18.23 12.06
CA THR A 92 -7.85 18.59 11.93
C THR A 92 -8.44 18.04 10.63
N ASP A 93 -7.76 18.24 9.51
CA ASP A 93 -8.21 17.77 8.19
C ASP A 93 -8.29 16.24 8.09
N LEU A 94 -7.36 15.54 8.75
CA LEU A 94 -7.24 14.08 8.72
C LEU A 94 -8.00 13.38 9.86
N GLY A 95 -8.59 14.14 10.79
CA GLY A 95 -9.27 13.59 11.96
C GLY A 95 -8.33 12.90 12.96
N LEU A 96 -7.04 13.27 12.98
CA LEU A 96 -6.03 12.68 13.83
C LEU A 96 -5.91 13.41 15.17
N ARG A 97 -5.69 12.64 16.24
CA ARG A 97 -5.35 13.18 17.56
C ARG A 97 -3.85 13.18 17.73
N VAL A 98 -3.32 14.31 18.18
CA VAL A 98 -1.88 14.55 18.31
C VAL A 98 -1.59 15.11 19.69
N ASP A 99 -0.56 14.58 20.35
CA ASP A 99 -0.08 15.07 21.64
C ASP A 99 1.26 15.81 21.45
N ALA A 100 1.27 17.11 21.76
CA ALA A 100 2.45 17.95 21.77
C ALA A 100 3.17 17.86 23.13
N MET A 101 4.49 17.66 23.08
CA MET A 101 5.35 17.38 24.21
C MET A 101 6.61 18.25 24.18
N SER A 102 7.13 18.58 25.36
CA SER A 102 8.35 19.38 25.51
C SER A 102 9.62 18.63 25.09
N ALA A 103 9.61 17.30 25.15
CA ALA A 103 10.73 16.44 24.76
C ALA A 103 10.21 15.14 24.14
N ALA A 104 11.06 14.46 23.37
CA ALA A 104 10.74 13.17 22.77
C ALA A 104 10.62 12.06 23.83
N PRO A 105 9.70 11.10 23.66
CA PRO A 105 9.56 9.98 24.59
C PRO A 105 10.84 9.12 24.59
N SER A 106 11.19 8.58 25.76
CA SER A 106 12.34 7.67 25.93
C SER A 106 11.98 6.25 25.47
N VAL A 107 11.84 6.08 24.16
CA VAL A 107 11.53 4.81 23.50
C VAL A 107 12.43 4.64 22.28
N LYS A 108 12.80 3.41 21.96
CA LYS A 108 13.56 3.13 20.73
C LYS A 108 12.67 3.46 19.52
N THR A 109 13.24 4.11 18.52
CA THR A 109 12.53 4.50 17.30
C THR A 109 13.35 4.18 16.05
N HIS A 110 12.67 4.14 14.90
CA HIS A 110 13.33 4.13 13.59
C HIS A 110 12.69 5.15 12.63
N PRO A 111 13.45 5.66 11.63
CA PRO A 111 12.93 6.66 10.71
C PRO A 111 11.79 6.14 9.84
N VAL A 112 10.74 6.94 9.67
CA VAL A 112 9.68 6.72 8.69
C VAL A 112 9.97 7.61 7.48
N ARG A 113 10.56 7.03 6.43
CA ARG A 113 10.86 7.75 5.19
C ARG A 113 9.63 7.81 4.28
N ALA A 114 9.59 8.80 3.40
CA ALA A 114 8.63 8.87 2.29
C ALA A 114 9.33 8.32 1.04
N PRO A 115 9.22 7.02 0.73
CA PRO A 115 9.90 6.40 -0.41
C PRO A 115 9.38 6.92 -1.75
N ARG A 116 10.24 6.87 -2.77
CA ARG A 116 9.86 7.06 -4.17
C ARG A 116 9.20 5.77 -4.67
N VAL A 117 7.88 5.78 -4.79
CA VAL A 117 7.11 4.61 -5.18
C VAL A 117 6.87 4.58 -6.68
N ALA A 118 7.02 3.42 -7.30
CA ALA A 118 6.45 3.11 -8.61
C ALA A 118 5.34 2.07 -8.48
N LEU A 119 4.26 2.27 -9.21
CA LEU A 119 3.18 1.30 -9.38
C LEU A 119 3.30 0.72 -10.80
N LEU A 120 3.68 -0.55 -10.86
CA LEU A 120 3.94 -1.28 -12.09
C LEU A 120 2.65 -1.90 -12.64
N HIS A 121 2.33 -1.61 -13.90
CA HIS A 121 1.18 -2.17 -14.59
C HIS A 121 1.55 -2.96 -15.84
N THR A 122 0.62 -3.78 -16.30
CA THR A 122 0.71 -4.50 -17.59
C THR A 122 -0.24 -3.90 -18.61
N TRP A 123 -0.07 -4.29 -19.87
CA TRP A 123 -1.06 -4.05 -20.92
C TRP A 123 -2.06 -5.21 -21.08
N LEU A 124 -1.95 -6.26 -20.27
CA LEU A 124 -2.85 -7.41 -20.31
C LEU A 124 -4.21 -7.10 -19.68
N THR A 125 -4.18 -6.29 -18.61
CA THR A 125 -5.35 -5.80 -17.88
C THR A 125 -4.90 -4.77 -16.85
N THR A 126 -5.74 -3.76 -16.66
CA THR A 126 -5.57 -2.67 -15.69
C THR A 126 -6.73 -2.60 -14.69
N GLN A 127 -7.67 -3.56 -14.73
CA GLN A 127 -8.86 -3.52 -13.88
C GLN A 127 -8.52 -3.69 -12.39
N THR A 128 -7.78 -4.74 -12.04
CA THR A 128 -7.46 -5.03 -10.64
C THR A 128 -6.45 -4.04 -10.07
N GLU A 129 -5.45 -3.70 -10.88
CA GLU A 129 -4.44 -2.69 -10.60
C GLU A 129 -5.05 -1.30 -10.35
N GLY A 130 -6.12 -0.92 -11.07
CA GLY A 130 -6.77 0.38 -10.90
C GLY A 130 -7.30 0.64 -9.48
N TRP A 131 -7.72 -0.40 -8.75
CA TRP A 131 -8.11 -0.27 -7.34
C TRP A 131 -6.93 0.10 -6.43
N TRP A 132 -5.72 -0.33 -6.79
CA TRP A 132 -4.50 0.03 -6.07
C TRP A 132 -4.11 1.48 -6.35
N ARG A 133 -4.16 1.92 -7.61
CA ARG A 133 -3.99 3.35 -7.94
C ARG A 133 -4.97 4.22 -7.16
N GLN A 134 -6.24 3.85 -7.16
CA GLN A 134 -7.25 4.59 -6.41
C GLN A 134 -6.91 4.66 -4.91
N ALA A 135 -6.42 3.57 -4.30
CA ALA A 135 -6.01 3.58 -2.90
C ALA A 135 -4.85 4.56 -2.64
N PHE A 136 -3.85 4.60 -3.53
CA PHE A 136 -2.77 5.59 -3.46
C PHE A 136 -3.29 7.03 -3.63
N ASP A 137 -4.20 7.25 -4.57
CA ASP A 137 -4.81 8.56 -4.85
C ASP A 137 -5.64 9.07 -3.66
N ILE A 138 -6.37 8.19 -2.99
CA ILE A 138 -7.14 8.49 -1.77
C ILE A 138 -6.18 8.81 -0.62
N ALA A 139 -5.15 8.00 -0.43
CA ALA A 139 -4.12 8.19 0.60
C ALA A 139 -3.16 9.36 0.31
N LYS A 140 -3.24 9.97 -0.88
CA LYS A 140 -2.33 11.03 -1.36
C LYS A 140 -0.86 10.62 -1.29
N VAL A 141 -0.60 9.34 -1.53
CA VAL A 141 0.76 8.80 -1.66
C VAL A 141 1.19 9.01 -3.12
N PRO A 142 2.22 9.82 -3.39
CA PRO A 142 2.71 10.01 -4.75
C PRO A 142 3.35 8.71 -5.27
N TYR A 143 3.07 8.37 -6.53
CA TYR A 143 3.68 7.25 -7.22
C TYR A 143 3.96 7.61 -8.68
N ALA A 144 5.02 7.02 -9.24
CA ALA A 144 5.19 6.91 -10.67
C ALA A 144 4.34 5.75 -11.20
N TYR A 145 3.60 5.97 -12.27
CA TYR A 145 2.89 4.89 -12.96
C TYR A 145 3.76 4.40 -14.12
N ILE A 146 4.18 3.14 -14.07
CA ILE A 146 5.11 2.58 -15.06
C ILE A 146 4.59 1.27 -15.63
N SER A 147 4.78 1.06 -16.93
CA SER A 147 4.44 -0.20 -17.58
C SER A 147 5.58 -1.22 -17.51
N THR A 148 5.22 -2.50 -17.60
CA THR A 148 6.16 -3.61 -17.85
C THR A 148 7.11 -3.34 -19.02
N GLN A 149 6.67 -2.63 -20.06
CA GLN A 149 7.50 -2.27 -21.22
C GLN A 149 8.52 -1.16 -20.90
N GLN A 150 8.17 -0.20 -20.05
CA GLN A 150 9.13 0.80 -19.56
C GLN A 150 10.16 0.14 -18.64
N ASN A 151 9.72 -0.70 -17.71
CA ASN A 151 10.61 -1.49 -16.85
C ASN A 151 11.59 -2.34 -17.68
N ALA A 152 11.12 -3.01 -18.72
CA ALA A 152 11.95 -3.83 -19.60
C ALA A 152 13.08 -3.06 -20.30
N LYS A 153 12.94 -1.74 -20.44
CA LYS A 153 13.90 -0.85 -21.12
C LYS A 153 14.77 -0.05 -20.15
N ASP A 154 14.54 -0.17 -18.84
CA ASP A 154 15.21 0.62 -17.82
C ASP A 154 15.99 -0.30 -16.86
N ASP A 155 17.30 -0.31 -17.00
CA ASP A 155 18.23 -1.05 -16.13
C ASP A 155 18.62 -0.25 -14.88
N SER A 156 18.09 0.97 -14.71
CA SER A 156 18.49 1.93 -13.69
C SER A 156 17.39 2.22 -12.65
N LEU A 157 16.52 1.22 -12.37
CA LEU A 157 15.32 1.39 -11.54
C LEU A 157 15.60 2.00 -10.14
N ASN A 158 16.69 1.63 -9.46
CA ASN A 158 17.04 2.18 -8.13
C ASN A 158 17.39 3.67 -8.17
N ALA A 159 17.84 4.19 -9.32
CA ALA A 159 18.09 5.62 -9.47
C ALA A 159 16.79 6.44 -9.40
N LYS A 160 15.63 5.81 -9.64
CA LYS A 160 14.32 6.47 -9.71
C LYS A 160 13.39 6.10 -8.56
N TYR A 161 13.46 4.85 -8.10
CA TYR A 161 12.49 4.28 -7.17
C TYR A 161 13.19 3.64 -5.97
N ASP A 162 12.51 3.69 -4.83
CA ASP A 162 12.88 2.95 -3.62
C ASP A 162 11.97 1.74 -3.43
N VAL A 163 10.72 1.84 -3.91
CA VAL A 163 9.69 0.79 -3.84
C VAL A 163 9.04 0.62 -5.20
N ILE A 164 8.93 -0.61 -5.68
CA ILE A 164 8.09 -0.98 -6.83
C ILE A 164 6.96 -1.87 -6.32
N VAL A 165 5.72 -1.41 -6.48
CA VAL A 165 4.52 -2.19 -6.20
C VAL A 165 4.05 -2.80 -7.52
N PHE A 166 3.85 -4.10 -7.54
CA PHE A 166 3.24 -4.80 -8.68
C PHE A 166 1.91 -5.43 -8.26
N PRO A 167 0.80 -4.69 -8.45
CA PRO A 167 -0.54 -5.16 -8.10
C PRO A 167 -0.94 -6.42 -8.89
N PRO A 168 -2.00 -7.12 -8.48
CA PRO A 168 -2.44 -8.32 -9.16
C PRO A 168 -2.85 -8.00 -10.60
N VAL A 169 -2.41 -8.85 -11.52
CA VAL A 169 -2.77 -8.76 -12.94
C VAL A 169 -3.98 -9.66 -13.22
N GLY A 170 -4.14 -10.77 -12.50
CA GLY A 170 -5.13 -11.79 -12.88
C GLY A 170 -4.72 -12.56 -14.15
N ARG A 171 -3.41 -12.70 -14.36
CA ARG A 171 -2.78 -13.51 -15.41
C ARG A 171 -1.59 -14.26 -14.80
N GLY A 172 -1.26 -15.44 -15.33
CA GLY A 172 -0.14 -16.23 -14.84
C GLY A 172 1.23 -15.61 -15.19
N PRO A 173 2.31 -16.02 -14.50
CA PRO A 173 3.67 -15.52 -14.72
C PRO A 173 4.09 -15.54 -16.19
N GLU A 174 3.75 -16.60 -16.94
CA GLU A 174 4.12 -16.74 -18.34
C GLU A 174 3.51 -15.64 -19.21
N ALA A 175 2.26 -15.25 -18.95
CA ALA A 175 1.60 -14.19 -19.69
C ALA A 175 2.16 -12.82 -19.31
N ILE A 176 2.48 -12.58 -18.03
CA ILE A 176 3.08 -11.33 -17.56
C ILE A 176 4.46 -11.12 -18.22
N VAL A 177 5.28 -12.18 -18.27
CA VAL A 177 6.62 -12.13 -18.86
C VAL A 177 6.55 -12.06 -20.38
N ASN A 178 5.83 -12.96 -21.04
CA ASN A 178 5.86 -13.06 -22.51
C ASN A 178 4.92 -12.08 -23.21
N GLY A 179 3.90 -11.58 -22.52
CA GLY A 179 2.86 -10.74 -23.11
C GLY A 179 1.85 -11.52 -23.96
N MET A 180 1.28 -10.85 -24.96
CA MET A 180 0.32 -11.42 -25.90
C MET A 180 1.01 -11.94 -27.18
N PRO A 181 0.40 -12.89 -27.92
CA PRO A 181 0.93 -13.34 -29.19
C PRO A 181 1.15 -12.18 -30.18
N MET A 182 2.34 -12.13 -30.79
CA MET A 182 2.75 -11.07 -31.75
C MET A 182 2.24 -11.30 -33.19
N TRP A 183 1.16 -12.05 -33.35
CA TRP A 183 0.60 -12.33 -34.69
C TRP A 183 -0.18 -11.12 -35.22
N GLY A 184 -0.09 -10.88 -36.52
CA GLY A 184 -0.77 -9.76 -37.18
C GLY A 184 -0.26 -8.38 -36.74
N ASN A 185 -1.11 -7.38 -36.90
CA ASN A 185 -0.76 -5.97 -36.68
C ASN A 185 -0.59 -5.63 -35.19
N ALA A 186 0.19 -4.58 -34.92
CA ALA A 186 0.30 -3.98 -33.59
C ALA A 186 -1.07 -3.58 -33.03
N LEU A 187 -1.20 -3.65 -31.70
CA LEU A 187 -2.40 -3.26 -30.98
C LEU A 187 -2.10 -1.98 -30.17
N PRO A 188 -2.19 -0.79 -30.79
CA PRO A 188 -1.85 0.46 -30.10
C PRO A 188 -2.87 0.83 -29.03
N TRP A 189 -2.38 1.39 -27.93
CA TRP A 189 -3.18 2.09 -26.92
C TRP A 189 -2.66 3.52 -26.81
N LYS A 190 -3.22 4.42 -27.60
CA LYS A 190 -2.82 5.83 -27.61
C LYS A 190 -3.95 6.68 -28.17
N LYS A 191 -3.88 7.99 -27.95
CA LYS A 191 -4.83 8.91 -28.57
C LYS A 191 -4.65 8.95 -30.07
N THR A 192 -5.73 8.76 -30.80
CA THR A 192 -5.86 9.07 -32.22
C THR A 192 -7.12 9.89 -32.47
N THR A 193 -7.34 10.33 -33.70
CA THR A 193 -8.60 10.97 -34.12
C THR A 193 -9.80 10.06 -33.87
N GLU A 194 -9.63 8.75 -34.08
CA GLU A 194 -10.66 7.71 -33.91
C GLU A 194 -10.79 7.23 -32.45
N THR A 195 -9.73 7.39 -31.65
CA THR A 195 -9.66 6.93 -30.25
C THR A 195 -9.26 8.07 -29.29
N PRO A 196 -10.00 9.20 -29.27
CA PRO A 196 -9.58 10.41 -28.55
C PRO A 196 -9.54 10.24 -27.02
N ASN A 197 -10.25 9.23 -26.49
CA ASN A 197 -10.38 8.96 -25.07
C ASN A 197 -9.38 7.91 -24.53
N LEU A 198 -8.52 7.35 -25.39
CA LEU A 198 -7.47 6.42 -24.94
C LEU A 198 -6.24 7.18 -24.43
N GLY A 199 -5.28 6.46 -23.84
CA GLY A 199 -3.97 7.02 -23.52
C GLY A 199 -3.96 8.15 -22.48
N SER A 200 -4.87 8.15 -21.49
CA SER A 200 -4.89 9.17 -20.43
C SER A 200 -3.77 8.95 -19.41
N GLU A 201 -3.67 7.73 -18.87
CA GLU A 201 -2.71 7.40 -17.80
C GLU A 201 -1.35 6.96 -18.35
N ASP A 202 -1.36 6.16 -19.41
CA ASP A 202 -0.17 5.71 -20.15
C ASP A 202 -0.56 5.36 -21.59
N GLN A 203 0.43 5.26 -22.48
CA GLN A 203 0.24 4.92 -23.88
C GLN A 203 1.34 4.02 -24.45
N THR A 204 0.99 3.24 -25.47
CA THR A 204 1.94 2.41 -26.22
C THR A 204 1.52 2.25 -27.68
N ASP A 205 2.51 2.10 -28.56
CA ASP A 205 2.29 1.75 -29.96
C ASP A 205 1.89 0.28 -30.14
N ASP A 206 2.18 -0.58 -29.17
CA ASP A 206 1.77 -1.98 -29.17
C ASP A 206 1.65 -2.51 -27.73
N MET A 207 0.44 -2.90 -27.34
CA MET A 207 0.13 -3.50 -26.04
C MET A 207 0.67 -4.92 -25.88
N ARG A 208 1.04 -5.60 -26.97
CA ARG A 208 1.35 -7.03 -26.95
C ARG A 208 2.63 -7.40 -26.18
N PRO A 209 3.75 -6.65 -26.27
CA PRO A 209 4.96 -6.98 -25.50
C PRO A 209 4.71 -6.95 -23.98
N GLY A 210 5.13 -8.02 -23.30
CA GLY A 210 5.11 -8.14 -21.84
C GLY A 210 6.37 -7.56 -21.19
N LEU A 211 6.62 -7.99 -19.95
CA LEU A 211 7.80 -7.60 -19.17
C LEU A 211 9.13 -8.09 -19.79
N GLY A 212 9.10 -9.25 -20.42
CA GLY A 212 10.28 -9.95 -20.92
C GLY A 212 11.26 -10.38 -19.82
N TRP A 213 12.19 -11.26 -20.16
CA TRP A 213 13.23 -11.70 -19.22
C TRP A 213 14.21 -10.59 -18.84
N ASN A 214 14.43 -9.61 -19.71
CA ASN A 214 15.21 -8.41 -19.37
C ASN A 214 14.52 -7.60 -18.27
N GLY A 215 13.20 -7.39 -18.36
CA GLY A 215 12.46 -6.69 -17.32
C GLY A 215 12.45 -7.45 -15.98
N VAL A 216 12.38 -8.79 -16.02
CA VAL A 216 12.56 -9.63 -14.83
C VAL A 216 13.96 -9.44 -14.24
N ALA A 217 15.01 -9.45 -15.07
CA ALA A 217 16.38 -9.23 -14.63
C ALA A 217 16.57 -7.84 -13.99
N HIS A 218 16.03 -6.78 -14.59
CA HIS A 218 16.08 -5.43 -14.02
C HIS A 218 15.38 -5.35 -12.66
N LEU A 219 14.23 -6.02 -12.50
CA LEU A 219 13.55 -6.11 -11.20
C LEU A 219 14.38 -6.89 -10.17
N GLN A 220 15.05 -7.97 -10.58
CA GLN A 220 15.96 -8.69 -9.69
C GLN A 220 17.13 -7.81 -9.26
N ASP A 221 17.74 -7.08 -10.19
CA ASP A 221 18.83 -6.14 -9.90
C ASP A 221 18.35 -5.01 -8.99
N PHE A 222 17.12 -4.54 -9.19
CA PHE A 222 16.47 -3.58 -8.31
C PHE A 222 16.42 -4.06 -6.86
N VAL A 223 15.98 -5.31 -6.65
CA VAL A 223 15.93 -5.93 -5.32
C VAL A 223 17.34 -6.16 -4.76
N ARG A 224 18.29 -6.66 -5.57
CA ARG A 224 19.69 -6.88 -5.15
C ARG A 224 20.38 -5.60 -4.70
N GLN A 225 20.02 -4.46 -5.30
CA GLN A 225 20.54 -3.14 -4.94
C GLN A 225 19.78 -2.48 -3.78
N GLY A 226 18.92 -3.22 -3.08
CA GLY A 226 18.22 -2.76 -1.87
C GLY A 226 16.87 -2.10 -2.12
N GLY A 227 16.35 -2.16 -3.35
CA GLY A 227 14.98 -1.76 -3.67
C GLY A 227 13.95 -2.73 -3.09
N LEU A 228 12.79 -2.23 -2.70
CA LEU A 228 11.69 -3.05 -2.18
C LEU A 228 10.70 -3.39 -3.31
N PHE A 229 10.58 -4.67 -3.64
CA PHE A 229 9.60 -5.15 -4.61
C PHE A 229 8.40 -5.79 -3.90
N LEU A 230 7.23 -5.14 -4.01
CA LEU A 230 5.99 -5.57 -3.36
C LEU A 230 5.08 -6.25 -4.37
N THR A 231 4.81 -7.52 -4.17
CA THR A 231 3.98 -8.36 -5.04
C THR A 231 2.84 -9.03 -4.28
N VAL A 232 1.76 -9.39 -4.97
CA VAL A 232 0.53 -9.91 -4.37
C VAL A 232 -0.19 -10.85 -5.34
N MET A 233 -0.77 -11.92 -4.80
CA MET A 233 -1.50 -12.93 -5.59
C MET A 233 -0.67 -13.45 -6.78
N ASP A 234 -1.10 -13.23 -8.02
CA ASP A 234 -0.39 -13.73 -9.22
C ASP A 234 0.99 -13.08 -9.44
N THR A 235 1.22 -11.84 -9.02
CA THR A 235 2.55 -11.24 -9.12
C THR A 235 3.50 -11.78 -8.05
N ALA A 236 2.97 -12.30 -6.94
CA ALA A 236 3.80 -13.01 -5.96
C ALA A 236 4.22 -14.40 -6.48
N ASP A 237 3.36 -15.06 -7.26
CA ASP A 237 3.73 -16.28 -7.99
C ASP A 237 4.83 -16.00 -9.03
N LEU A 238 4.75 -14.86 -9.74
CA LEU A 238 5.83 -14.40 -10.62
C LEU A 238 7.14 -14.23 -9.84
N ALA A 239 7.11 -13.57 -8.67
CA ALA A 239 8.31 -13.36 -7.86
C ALA A 239 8.93 -14.68 -7.37
N VAL A 240 8.10 -15.64 -6.93
CA VAL A 240 8.57 -16.96 -6.51
C VAL A 240 9.16 -17.74 -7.69
N SER A 241 8.41 -17.86 -8.78
CA SER A 241 8.83 -18.62 -9.97
C SER A 241 10.05 -18.02 -10.67
N SER A 242 10.28 -16.71 -10.52
CA SER A 242 11.42 -15.99 -11.09
C SER A 242 12.61 -15.85 -10.13
N GLY A 243 12.61 -16.54 -8.99
CA GLY A 243 13.78 -16.64 -8.11
C GLY A 243 14.07 -15.41 -7.24
N PHE A 244 13.08 -14.57 -6.95
CA PHE A 244 13.24 -13.43 -6.03
C PHE A 244 13.31 -13.88 -4.56
N THR A 245 12.75 -15.04 -4.24
CA THR A 245 12.51 -15.48 -2.86
C THR A 245 13.07 -16.89 -2.61
N PRO A 246 14.41 -17.04 -2.51
CA PRO A 246 15.00 -18.32 -2.15
C PRO A 246 14.40 -18.87 -0.85
N GLY A 247 13.99 -20.14 -0.86
CA GLY A 247 13.33 -20.79 0.29
C GLY A 247 11.82 -20.57 0.39
N LEU A 248 11.22 -19.82 -0.54
CA LEU A 248 9.76 -19.71 -0.67
C LEU A 248 9.29 -20.54 -1.87
N THR A 249 8.22 -21.31 -1.71
CA THR A 249 7.55 -22.00 -2.82
C THR A 249 6.04 -21.79 -2.76
N VAL A 250 5.36 -21.87 -3.91
CA VAL A 250 3.89 -21.85 -3.97
C VAL A 250 3.38 -23.29 -4.04
N ALA A 251 2.55 -23.67 -3.08
CA ALA A 251 1.94 -24.99 -3.03
C ALA A 251 0.72 -25.07 -3.95
N GLN A 252 0.55 -26.23 -4.60
CA GLN A 252 -0.67 -26.53 -5.36
C GLN A 252 -1.87 -26.70 -4.42
N ARG A 253 -2.99 -26.08 -4.78
CA ARG A 253 -4.24 -26.16 -4.02
C ARG A 253 -4.93 -27.50 -4.26
N GLN A 254 -4.61 -28.51 -3.44
CA GLN A 254 -5.21 -29.84 -3.60
C GLN A 254 -6.63 -29.94 -3.00
N ARG A 255 -6.79 -29.48 -1.75
CA ARG A 255 -8.05 -29.58 -1.00
C ARG A 255 -8.58 -28.22 -0.55
N LEU A 256 -7.81 -27.16 -0.74
CA LEU A 256 -8.22 -25.82 -0.36
C LEU A 256 -9.18 -25.26 -1.40
N ARG A 257 -10.42 -25.01 -0.99
CA ARG A 257 -11.41 -24.27 -1.79
C ARG A 257 -11.71 -22.95 -1.09
N ILE A 258 -11.22 -21.85 -1.65
CA ILE A 258 -11.56 -20.49 -1.25
C ILE A 258 -12.05 -19.77 -2.49
N VAL A 259 -13.30 -19.32 -2.47
CA VAL A 259 -13.86 -18.43 -3.50
C VAL A 259 -14.32 -17.21 -2.73
N GLY A 260 -13.75 -16.04 -3.03
CA GLY A 260 -14.09 -14.74 -2.43
C GLY A 260 -14.59 -14.82 -0.98
N SER A 261 -13.69 -15.06 -0.03
CA SER A 261 -14.05 -15.29 1.38
C SER A 261 -13.32 -14.33 2.30
N VAL A 262 -13.98 -13.94 3.39
CA VAL A 262 -13.33 -13.24 4.50
C VAL A 262 -12.75 -14.29 5.46
N VAL A 263 -11.43 -14.28 5.60
CA VAL A 263 -10.68 -15.19 6.47
C VAL A 263 -10.11 -14.43 7.66
N ARG A 264 -9.94 -15.12 8.78
CA ARG A 264 -9.27 -14.57 9.96
C ARG A 264 -7.77 -14.74 9.80
N SER A 265 -7.01 -13.67 9.94
CA SER A 265 -5.54 -13.74 10.02
C SER A 265 -5.07 -14.21 11.39
N ARG A 266 -3.83 -14.71 11.44
CA ARG A 266 -3.09 -14.92 12.69
C ARG A 266 -1.74 -14.23 12.54
N THR A 267 -1.43 -13.30 13.43
CA THR A 267 -0.13 -12.61 13.40
C THR A 267 0.95 -13.53 13.94
N ILE A 268 2.01 -13.76 13.16
CA ILE A 268 3.16 -14.60 13.56
C ILE A 268 4.23 -13.76 14.25
N ASP A 269 4.49 -12.56 13.71
CA ASP A 269 5.42 -11.60 14.28
C ASP A 269 4.78 -10.22 14.34
N ALA A 270 4.36 -9.83 15.55
CA ALA A 270 3.77 -8.51 15.81
C ALA A 270 4.83 -7.41 15.99
N THR A 271 6.12 -7.77 16.05
CA THR A 271 7.23 -6.80 16.17
C THR A 271 7.67 -6.25 14.82
N SER A 272 7.27 -6.88 13.72
CA SER A 272 7.53 -6.40 12.37
C SER A 272 6.85 -5.04 12.09
N PRO A 273 7.53 -4.06 11.48
CA PRO A 273 6.96 -2.76 11.15
C PRO A 273 5.68 -2.81 10.30
N ILE A 274 5.51 -3.83 9.46
CA ILE A 274 4.29 -3.99 8.63
C ILE A 274 3.05 -4.36 9.45
N ALA A 275 3.24 -4.85 10.68
CA ALA A 275 2.15 -5.25 11.58
C ALA A 275 1.76 -4.14 12.56
N TYR A 276 2.42 -2.98 12.53
CA TYR A 276 2.19 -1.90 13.49
C TYR A 276 0.74 -1.39 13.44
N GLY A 277 0.15 -1.19 14.63
CA GLY A 277 -1.24 -0.78 14.80
C GLY A 277 -2.30 -1.84 14.48
N TYR A 278 -1.94 -2.95 13.81
CA TYR A 278 -2.87 -4.05 13.57
C TYR A 278 -2.98 -4.93 14.81
N THR A 279 -4.22 -5.27 15.18
CA THR A 279 -4.47 -6.29 16.17
C THR A 279 -4.44 -7.68 15.53
N ASP A 280 -4.20 -8.70 16.33
CA ASP A 280 -4.39 -10.08 15.89
C ASP A 280 -5.83 -10.31 15.42
N ASN A 281 -6.04 -11.32 14.57
CA ASN A 281 -7.34 -11.69 14.02
C ASN A 281 -7.98 -10.66 13.09
N LEU A 282 -7.18 -9.82 12.42
CA LEU A 282 -7.65 -8.95 11.33
C LEU A 282 -8.37 -9.79 10.27
N ALA A 283 -9.56 -9.35 9.87
CA ALA A 283 -10.31 -9.95 8.78
C ALA A 283 -9.65 -9.60 7.45
N LEU A 284 -9.27 -10.62 6.69
CA LEU A 284 -8.65 -10.47 5.37
C LEU A 284 -9.58 -11.00 4.29
N TRP A 285 -9.71 -10.27 3.19
CA TRP A 285 -10.33 -10.80 1.99
C TRP A 285 -9.34 -11.72 1.27
N CYS A 286 -9.77 -12.94 0.97
CA CYS A 286 -9.00 -13.90 0.18
C CYS A 286 -9.83 -14.36 -1.01
N ASP A 287 -9.34 -14.05 -2.21
CA ASP A 287 -9.85 -14.60 -3.46
C ASP A 287 -8.77 -15.49 -4.06
N ASN A 288 -8.92 -16.81 -3.90
CA ASN A 288 -8.02 -17.79 -4.51
C ASN A 288 -6.52 -17.57 -4.22
N GLY A 289 -6.17 -17.00 -3.06
CA GLY A 289 -4.81 -16.62 -2.72
C GLY A 289 -3.80 -17.78 -2.71
N PRO A 290 -2.51 -17.49 -2.95
CA PRO A 290 -1.45 -18.50 -2.96
C PRO A 290 -1.27 -19.13 -1.57
N ILE A 291 -0.88 -20.41 -1.56
CA ILE A 291 -0.39 -21.08 -0.36
C ILE A 291 1.14 -21.04 -0.44
N PHE A 292 1.78 -20.33 0.48
CA PHE A 292 3.24 -20.29 0.54
C PHE A 292 3.77 -21.36 1.49
N ASN A 293 4.77 -22.10 1.05
CA ASN A 293 5.63 -22.90 1.93
C ASN A 293 6.96 -22.18 2.11
N ILE A 294 7.40 -22.08 3.36
CA ILE A 294 8.69 -21.49 3.74
C ILE A 294 9.58 -22.65 4.17
N SER A 295 10.76 -22.79 3.57
CA SER A 295 11.78 -23.71 4.06
C SER A 295 12.37 -23.14 5.36
N SER A 296 12.24 -23.90 6.45
CA SER A 296 12.93 -23.67 7.72
C SER A 296 14.30 -24.32 7.74
#